data_AF-A0A1I8IPL8-F1
#
_entry.id   AF-A0A1I8IPL8-F1
#
_cell.length_a   1.000
_cell.length_b   1.000
_cell.length_c   1.000
_cell.angle_alpha   90.00
_cell.angle_beta   90.00
_cell.angle_gamma   90.00
#
_symmetry.space_group_name_H-M   'P 1'
#
loop_
_entity.id
_entity.type
_entity.pdbx_description
1 polymer ?
#
loop_
_entity_poly.entity_id
_entity_poly.type
_entity_poly.pdbx_seq_one_letter_code
_entity_poly.pdbx_strand_id
1 'polypeptide(L)'
;MRLCRLRLAVCLGLVVTCWLLWRRAGNSSNNSDREVCIATSFKALKLAGWSGDVRRDSFQTRSAAVDWDRLSDACQSELAPDEGHRAAGPVPERCFVEKLSRPVRLKAMQQLGRLADELERAGVDFYLDMGTALGALRHLEMIPYDEDIDLRIDEEQKAAAKIVLEKLRYKWPGMLFQDTEWLNQHWKVHLRDILDPVLDRPVAIDIFFYQLNRTTDQLLIREPPFSFPIGDIFPTRRRPFHGRWYRTPNSIESMIVGYFPNSSLAECVYYLHDDSPFASCSRPVVPCRALADRFDFASTIQLGSGQLQLLRAAAAAGRWRAAGLAYVAGADRL
;
A
#
# COMPACT_ATOMS: atom_id res chain seq x y z
N MET A 1 12.20 -23.70 -6.64
CA MET A 1 12.44 -22.68 -5.60
C MET A 1 13.69 -21.82 -5.79
N ARG A 2 14.95 -22.25 -5.52
CA ARG A 2 16.12 -21.34 -5.56
C ARG A 2 16.49 -20.82 -6.96
N LEU A 3 16.39 -21.64 -8.00
CA LEU A 3 16.76 -21.24 -9.37
C LEU A 3 15.76 -20.26 -10.02
N CYS A 4 14.45 -20.37 -9.75
CA CYS A 4 13.44 -19.51 -10.37
C CYS A 4 13.48 -18.09 -9.76
N ARG A 5 13.57 -18.00 -8.42
CA ARG A 5 13.76 -16.74 -7.70
C ARG A 5 15.04 -16.01 -8.11
N LEU A 6 16.13 -16.75 -8.35
CA LEU A 6 17.38 -16.18 -8.83
C LEU A 6 17.23 -15.63 -10.27
N ARG A 7 16.56 -16.37 -11.16
CA ARG A 7 16.35 -15.95 -12.56
C ARG A 7 15.46 -14.70 -12.67
N LEU A 8 14.38 -14.63 -11.89
CA LEU A 8 13.48 -13.46 -11.89
C LEU A 8 14.16 -12.22 -11.29
N ALA A 9 14.89 -12.38 -10.17
CA ALA A 9 15.64 -11.29 -9.54
C ALA A 9 16.77 -10.77 -10.44
N VAL A 10 17.45 -11.65 -11.19
CA VAL A 10 18.46 -11.26 -12.17
C VAL A 10 17.82 -10.50 -13.34
N CYS A 11 16.71 -10.98 -13.91
CA CYS A 11 16.01 -10.28 -14.99
C CYS A 11 15.50 -8.90 -14.56
N LEU A 12 14.85 -8.78 -13.40
CA LEU A 12 14.37 -7.50 -12.86
C LEU A 12 15.52 -6.55 -12.49
N GLY A 13 16.58 -7.08 -11.87
CA GLY A 13 17.78 -6.30 -11.55
C GLY A 13 18.45 -5.72 -12.80
N LEU A 14 18.47 -6.47 -13.89
CA LEU A 14 19.03 -6.01 -15.17
C LEU A 14 18.15 -5.00 -15.89
N VAL A 15 16.82 -5.15 -15.83
CA VAL A 15 15.88 -4.17 -16.38
C VAL A 15 15.99 -2.83 -15.63
N VAL A 16 16.04 -2.88 -14.29
CA VAL A 16 16.23 -1.68 -13.46
C VAL A 16 17.60 -1.05 -13.69
N THR A 17 18.65 -1.86 -13.79
CA THR A 17 20.02 -1.36 -14.04
C THR A 17 20.15 -0.75 -15.43
N CYS A 18 19.63 -1.38 -16.49
CA CYS A 18 19.63 -0.77 -17.83
C CYS A 18 18.72 0.47 -17.90
N TRP A 19 17.60 0.52 -17.16
CA TRP A 19 16.78 1.73 -17.08
C TRP A 19 17.51 2.88 -16.39
N LEU A 20 18.20 2.62 -15.27
CA LEU A 20 19.01 3.61 -14.56
C LEU A 20 20.21 4.09 -15.39
N LEU A 21 20.91 3.17 -16.07
CA LEU A 21 22.03 3.49 -16.97
C LEU A 21 21.55 4.27 -18.19
N TRP A 22 20.42 3.90 -18.80
CA TRP A 22 19.82 4.63 -19.91
C TRP A 22 19.41 6.05 -19.50
N ARG A 23 18.80 6.20 -18.31
CA ARG A 23 18.43 7.51 -17.76
C ARG A 23 19.65 8.37 -17.45
N ARG A 24 20.77 7.77 -17.03
CA ARG A 24 22.05 8.45 -16.80
C ARG A 24 22.78 8.80 -18.10
N ALA A 25 22.64 7.98 -19.14
CA ALA A 25 23.17 8.20 -20.48
C ALA A 25 22.34 9.18 -21.31
N GLY A 26 21.16 9.60 -20.85
CA GLY A 26 20.28 10.58 -21.50
C GLY A 26 20.90 11.97 -21.76
N ASN A 27 22.15 12.21 -21.33
CA ASN A 27 22.95 13.40 -21.63
C ASN A 27 24.29 13.10 -22.35
N SER A 28 24.53 11.88 -22.81
CA SER A 28 25.77 11.45 -23.46
C SER A 28 25.49 10.89 -24.85
N SER A 29 26.11 11.46 -25.89
CA SER A 29 26.02 11.00 -27.28
C SER A 29 26.87 9.76 -27.58
N ASN A 30 27.39 9.06 -26.56
CA ASN A 30 28.40 8.02 -26.77
C ASN A 30 27.78 6.64 -27.03
N ASN A 31 28.02 6.10 -28.23
CA ASN A 31 27.44 4.84 -28.71
C ASN A 31 27.94 3.61 -27.93
N SER A 32 29.08 3.71 -27.25
CA SER A 32 29.69 2.64 -26.46
C SER A 32 28.83 2.17 -25.29
N ASP A 33 28.10 3.09 -24.63
CA ASP A 33 27.32 2.77 -23.43
C ASP A 33 26.05 1.97 -23.78
N ARG A 34 25.51 2.20 -24.98
CA ARG A 34 24.40 1.42 -25.54
C ARG A 34 24.84 -0.01 -25.89
N GLU A 35 26.00 -0.17 -26.50
CA GLU A 35 26.55 -1.49 -26.83
C GLU A 35 26.87 -2.30 -25.57
N VAL A 36 27.34 -1.65 -24.49
CA VAL A 36 27.57 -2.31 -23.19
C VAL A 36 26.26 -2.75 -22.54
N CYS A 37 25.19 -1.95 -22.55
CA CYS A 37 23.88 -2.40 -22.03
C CYS A 37 23.36 -3.62 -22.81
N ILE A 38 23.40 -3.56 -24.15
CA ILE A 38 22.96 -4.66 -25.03
C ILE A 38 23.79 -5.93 -24.78
N ALA A 39 25.12 -5.83 -24.76
CA ALA A 39 26.01 -6.98 -24.54
C ALA A 39 25.82 -7.60 -23.13
N THR A 40 25.58 -6.77 -22.11
CA THR A 40 25.34 -7.22 -20.73
C THR A 40 24.00 -7.94 -20.60
N SER A 41 22.95 -7.41 -21.22
CA SER A 41 21.64 -8.06 -21.30
C SER A 41 21.71 -9.41 -22.04
N PHE A 42 22.47 -9.51 -23.14
CA PHE A 42 22.67 -10.77 -23.87
C PHE A 42 23.41 -11.83 -23.05
N LYS A 43 24.48 -11.42 -22.35
CA LYS A 43 25.28 -12.35 -21.52
C LYS A 43 24.43 -12.90 -20.38
N ALA A 44 23.58 -12.07 -19.78
CA ALA A 44 22.67 -12.49 -18.73
C ALA A 44 21.54 -13.42 -19.23
N LEU A 45 20.96 -13.15 -20.40
CA LEU A 45 19.93 -14.02 -21.00
C LEU A 45 20.48 -15.41 -21.35
N LYS A 46 21.73 -15.48 -21.86
CA LYS A 46 22.43 -16.77 -22.05
C LYS A 46 22.69 -17.50 -20.73
N LEU A 47 23.15 -16.80 -19.70
CA LEU A 47 23.36 -17.38 -18.36
C LEU A 47 22.05 -17.85 -17.69
N ALA A 48 20.91 -17.26 -18.07
CA ALA A 48 19.58 -17.70 -17.62
C ALA A 48 19.03 -18.93 -18.37
N GLY A 49 19.76 -19.45 -19.37
CA GLY A 49 19.38 -20.66 -20.13
C GLY A 49 18.43 -20.40 -21.30
N TRP A 50 18.35 -19.17 -21.80
CA TRP A 50 17.54 -18.82 -22.96
C TRP A 50 18.25 -19.26 -24.25
N SER A 51 17.60 -20.10 -25.07
CA SER A 51 18.19 -20.75 -26.26
C SER A 51 17.75 -20.18 -27.61
N GLY A 52 17.14 -18.99 -27.63
CA GLY A 52 16.73 -18.32 -28.88
C GLY A 52 17.92 -17.77 -29.66
N ASP A 53 18.00 -18.08 -30.96
CA ASP A 53 18.99 -17.51 -31.88
C ASP A 53 18.60 -16.08 -32.24
N VAL A 54 19.40 -15.10 -31.81
CA VAL A 54 19.22 -13.68 -32.16
C VAL A 54 20.39 -13.26 -33.02
N ARG A 55 20.16 -13.04 -34.33
CA ARG A 55 21.16 -12.55 -35.27
C ARG A 55 21.49 -11.07 -34.96
N ARG A 56 22.77 -10.71 -35.03
CA ARG A 56 23.30 -9.36 -34.73
C ARG A 56 22.71 -8.25 -35.62
N ASP A 57 22.22 -8.59 -36.81
CA ASP A 57 21.95 -7.60 -37.85
C ASP A 57 20.47 -7.16 -37.95
N SER A 58 19.60 -7.62 -37.04
CA SER A 58 18.15 -7.35 -37.11
C SER A 58 17.62 -6.50 -35.95
N PHE A 59 18.36 -5.46 -35.56
CA PHE A 59 17.87 -4.41 -34.65
C PHE A 59 17.72 -3.05 -35.35
N GLN A 60 17.01 -3.05 -36.49
CA GLN A 60 16.23 -1.89 -36.89
C GLN A 60 14.79 -2.06 -36.36
N THR A 61 14.48 -1.29 -35.31
CA THR A 61 13.11 -0.93 -34.88
C THR A 61 12.09 -2.04 -34.58
N ARG A 62 12.49 -3.19 -34.03
CA ARG A 62 11.55 -4.06 -33.31
C ARG A 62 12.05 -4.31 -31.90
N SER A 63 11.39 -3.67 -30.93
CA SER A 63 11.52 -3.99 -29.52
C SER A 63 11.35 -5.50 -29.36
N ALA A 64 12.35 -6.19 -28.82
CA ALA A 64 12.18 -7.55 -28.34
C ALA A 64 11.06 -7.53 -27.29
N ALA A 65 9.87 -7.96 -27.68
CA ALA A 65 8.74 -8.06 -26.78
C ALA A 65 9.10 -9.12 -25.74
N VAL A 66 9.27 -8.68 -24.49
CA VAL A 66 9.28 -9.59 -23.36
C VAL A 66 7.93 -10.29 -23.37
N ASP A 67 7.95 -11.61 -23.48
CA ASP A 67 6.77 -12.46 -23.38
C ASP A 67 6.33 -12.48 -21.90
N TRP A 68 5.58 -11.43 -21.53
CA TRP A 68 5.07 -11.23 -20.19
C TRP A 68 4.09 -12.32 -19.77
N ASP A 69 3.42 -12.96 -20.73
CA ASP A 69 2.48 -14.05 -20.48
C ASP A 69 3.23 -15.27 -19.94
N ARG A 70 4.37 -15.61 -20.55
CA ARG A 70 5.22 -16.73 -20.10
C ARG A 70 5.92 -16.49 -18.74
N LEU A 71 6.23 -15.24 -18.41
CA LEU A 71 6.72 -14.83 -17.09
C LEU A 71 5.62 -14.82 -16.03
N SER A 72 4.41 -14.41 -16.40
CA SER A 72 3.20 -14.51 -15.60
C SER A 72 2.91 -15.98 -15.24
N ASP A 73 2.91 -16.87 -16.22
CA ASP A 73 2.57 -18.29 -16.03
C ASP A 73 3.58 -19.01 -15.11
N ALA A 74 4.86 -18.66 -15.24
CA ALA A 74 5.91 -19.14 -14.34
C ALA A 74 5.70 -18.69 -12.88
N CYS A 75 5.20 -17.47 -12.65
CA CYS A 75 4.84 -16.98 -11.32
C CYS A 75 3.53 -17.57 -10.78
N GLN A 76 2.54 -17.84 -11.65
CA GLN A 76 1.27 -18.45 -11.25
C GLN A 76 1.47 -19.88 -10.71
N SER A 77 2.38 -20.66 -11.31
CA SER A 77 2.65 -22.04 -10.87
C SER A 77 3.37 -22.15 -9.51
N GLU A 78 4.11 -21.13 -9.07
CA GLU A 78 4.75 -21.07 -7.74
C GLU A 78 3.85 -20.43 -6.65
N LEU A 79 2.68 -19.89 -7.04
CA LEU A 79 1.61 -19.42 -6.13
C LEU A 79 0.49 -20.47 -5.94
N ALA A 80 0.73 -21.71 -6.36
CA ALA A 80 -0.17 -22.84 -6.12
C ALA A 80 -0.48 -22.99 -4.62
N PRO A 81 -1.69 -23.47 -4.26
CA PRO A 81 -2.22 -23.31 -2.92
C PRO A 81 -1.41 -24.10 -1.91
N ASP A 82 -1.07 -23.46 -0.80
CA ASP A 82 -0.68 -24.16 0.42
C ASP A 82 -1.90 -24.99 0.87
N GLU A 83 -1.81 -26.32 0.78
CA GLU A 83 -2.91 -27.30 0.93
C GLU A 83 -3.52 -27.36 2.35
N GLY A 84 -3.19 -26.42 3.24
CA GLY A 84 -3.67 -26.40 4.64
C GLY A 84 -4.80 -25.43 4.97
N HIS A 85 -5.27 -24.59 4.03
CA HIS A 85 -6.21 -23.51 4.36
C HIS A 85 -7.67 -23.98 4.22
N ARG A 86 -8.47 -23.81 5.28
CA ARG A 86 -9.91 -24.09 5.31
C ARG A 86 -10.57 -23.64 4.00
N ALA A 87 -11.39 -24.51 3.41
CA ALA A 87 -12.20 -24.16 2.26
C ALA A 87 -12.96 -22.86 2.57
N ALA A 88 -12.75 -21.83 1.74
CA ALA A 88 -13.42 -20.56 1.92
C ALA A 88 -14.93 -20.82 1.77
N GLY A 89 -15.70 -20.49 2.80
CA GLY A 89 -17.14 -20.36 2.64
C GLY A 89 -17.47 -19.32 1.55
N PRO A 90 -18.70 -19.29 1.03
CA PRO A 90 -19.09 -18.31 0.02
C PRO A 90 -18.81 -16.89 0.53
N VAL A 91 -18.17 -16.06 -0.30
CA VAL A 91 -17.92 -14.65 0.01
C VAL A 91 -19.29 -13.96 0.15
N PRO A 92 -19.59 -13.31 1.29
CA PRO A 92 -20.81 -12.54 1.43
C PRO A 92 -20.75 -11.32 0.50
N GLU A 93 -21.25 -11.45 -0.73
CA GLU A 93 -21.00 -10.48 -1.81
C GLU A 93 -21.43 -9.07 -1.46
N ARG A 94 -22.54 -8.93 -0.70
CA ARG A 94 -23.06 -7.65 -0.21
C ARG A 94 -22.12 -6.90 0.74
N CYS A 95 -21.14 -7.58 1.32
CA CYS A 95 -20.25 -7.00 2.33
C CYS A 95 -18.95 -6.48 1.70
N PHE A 96 -18.45 -7.15 0.66
CA PHE A 96 -17.20 -6.77 0.00
C PHE A 96 -17.52 -6.06 -1.32
N VAL A 97 -18.03 -4.83 -1.19
CA VAL A 97 -18.33 -3.92 -2.31
C VAL A 97 -17.47 -2.66 -2.22
N GLU A 98 -17.19 -2.03 -3.35
CA GLU A 98 -16.51 -0.73 -3.34
C GLU A 98 -17.40 0.30 -2.62
N LYS A 99 -16.95 0.78 -1.46
CA LYS A 99 -17.73 1.71 -0.63
C LYS A 99 -17.60 3.13 -1.11
N LEU A 100 -16.41 3.53 -1.55
CA LEU A 100 -16.16 4.84 -2.12
C LEU A 100 -15.90 4.73 -3.61
N SER A 101 -16.72 5.40 -4.42
CA SER A 101 -16.45 5.50 -5.85
C SER A 101 -15.03 6.06 -6.10
N ARG A 102 -14.37 5.59 -7.17
CA ARG A 102 -13.01 6.04 -7.49
C ARG A 102 -12.82 7.57 -7.50
N PRO A 103 -13.71 8.41 -8.06
CA PRO A 103 -13.57 9.87 -7.98
C PRO A 103 -13.63 10.41 -6.55
N VAL A 104 -14.54 9.89 -5.71
CA VAL A 104 -14.70 10.25 -4.29
C VAL A 104 -13.44 9.89 -3.52
N ARG A 105 -12.96 8.65 -3.67
CA ARG A 105 -11.72 8.15 -3.05
C ARG A 105 -10.50 8.98 -3.46
N LEU A 106 -10.30 9.25 -4.74
CA LEU A 106 -9.19 10.10 -5.21
C LEU A 106 -9.25 11.51 -4.64
N LYS A 107 -10.44 12.10 -4.56
CA LYS A 107 -10.62 13.43 -3.95
C LYS A 107 -10.29 13.37 -2.45
N ALA A 108 -10.75 12.36 -1.72
CA ALA A 108 -10.42 12.19 -0.30
C ALA A 108 -8.90 12.06 -0.08
N MET A 109 -8.20 11.36 -0.97
CA MET A 109 -6.74 11.20 -0.91
C MET A 109 -5.97 12.48 -1.21
N GLN A 110 -6.48 13.32 -2.11
CA GLN A 110 -5.93 14.67 -2.31
C GLN A 110 -6.05 15.51 -1.05
N GLN A 111 -7.19 15.40 -0.36
CA GLN A 111 -7.47 16.11 0.88
C GLN A 111 -6.64 15.59 2.06
N LEU A 112 -6.45 14.27 2.19
CA LEU A 112 -5.46 13.68 3.10
C LEU A 112 -4.06 14.23 2.82
N GLY A 113 -3.65 14.28 1.55
CA GLY A 113 -2.36 14.82 1.15
C GLY A 113 -2.17 16.27 1.58
N ARG A 114 -3.21 17.11 1.42
CA ARG A 114 -3.18 18.50 1.89
C ARG A 114 -3.06 18.59 3.41
N LEU A 115 -3.83 17.80 4.16
CA LEU A 115 -3.76 17.76 5.62
C LEU A 115 -2.37 17.33 6.10
N ALA A 116 -1.84 16.26 5.50
CA ALA A 116 -0.49 15.76 5.76
C ALA A 116 0.57 16.84 5.59
N ASP A 117 0.54 17.58 4.47
CA ASP A 117 1.52 18.63 4.21
C ASP A 117 1.46 19.77 5.26
N GLU A 118 0.28 20.06 5.80
CA GLU A 118 0.09 21.10 6.82
C GLU A 118 0.53 20.63 8.21
N LEU A 119 0.30 19.36 8.55
CA LEU A 119 0.81 18.74 9.78
C LEU A 119 2.35 18.65 9.74
N GLU A 120 2.93 18.15 8.65
CA GLU A 120 4.38 18.06 8.49
C GLU A 120 5.04 19.46 8.57
N ARG A 121 4.45 20.48 7.93
CA ARG A 121 4.95 21.87 8.02
C ARG A 121 4.89 22.46 9.42
N ALA A 122 3.97 21.98 10.26
CA ALA A 122 3.88 22.38 11.66
C ALA A 122 4.76 21.55 12.59
N GLY A 123 5.52 20.58 12.07
CA GLY A 123 6.34 19.67 12.87
C GLY A 123 5.51 18.66 13.67
N VAL A 124 4.28 18.35 13.23
CA VAL A 124 3.45 17.30 13.82
C VAL A 124 3.76 15.99 13.10
N ASP A 125 4.30 15.03 13.84
CA ASP A 125 4.54 13.68 13.35
C ASP A 125 3.23 12.89 13.38
N PHE A 126 3.00 12.15 12.30
CA PHE A 126 1.87 11.24 12.20
C PHE A 126 2.24 10.01 11.36
N TYR A 127 1.45 8.96 11.48
CA TYR A 127 1.48 7.81 10.58
C TYR A 127 0.07 7.37 10.20
N LEU A 128 -0.05 6.71 9.04
CA LEU A 128 -1.27 6.00 8.66
C LEU A 128 -1.48 4.83 9.62
N ASP A 129 -2.71 4.66 10.08
CA ASP A 129 -3.04 3.69 11.11
C ASP A 129 -4.12 2.70 10.64
N MET A 130 -4.37 1.64 11.42
CA MET A 130 -5.47 0.68 11.23
C MET A 130 -5.72 0.24 9.76
N GLY A 131 -6.95 0.37 9.27
CA GLY A 131 -7.38 -0.02 7.92
C GLY A 131 -6.65 0.76 6.84
N THR A 132 -6.33 2.01 7.12
CA THR A 132 -5.57 2.89 6.21
C THR A 132 -4.13 2.42 6.01
N ALA A 133 -3.42 2.06 7.08
CA ALA A 133 -2.07 1.50 6.98
C ALA A 133 -2.08 0.13 6.30
N LEU A 134 -3.07 -0.71 6.61
CA LEU A 134 -3.27 -1.99 5.94
C LEU A 134 -3.52 -1.82 4.44
N GLY A 135 -4.30 -0.82 4.04
CA GLY A 135 -4.49 -0.44 2.64
C GLY A 135 -3.18 -0.11 1.93
N ALA A 136 -2.31 0.69 2.56
CA ALA A 136 -0.97 0.99 2.04
C ALA A 136 -0.11 -0.26 1.82
N LEU A 137 -0.27 -1.29 2.65
CA LEU A 137 0.42 -2.57 2.47
C LEU A 137 -0.24 -3.45 1.39
N ARG A 138 -1.57 -3.56 1.43
CA ARG A 138 -2.36 -4.58 0.75
C ARG A 138 -2.86 -4.15 -0.62
N HIS A 139 -3.10 -2.88 -0.83
CA HIS A 139 -3.65 -2.34 -2.08
C HIS A 139 -2.76 -1.24 -2.68
N LEU A 140 -1.79 -0.71 -1.92
CA LEU A 140 -1.08 0.56 -2.22
C LEU A 140 -2.04 1.75 -2.32
N GLU A 141 -3.25 1.58 -1.79
CA GLU A 141 -4.38 2.48 -1.82
C GLU A 141 -5.34 2.11 -0.67
N MET A 142 -6.41 2.88 -0.49
CA MET A 142 -7.44 2.59 0.49
C MET A 142 -8.08 1.23 0.20
N ILE A 143 -8.38 0.46 1.25
CA ILE A 143 -9.12 -0.80 1.10
C ILE A 143 -10.45 -0.49 0.40
N PRO A 144 -10.81 -1.17 -0.72
CA PRO A 144 -11.96 -0.77 -1.52
C PRO A 144 -13.30 -0.78 -0.79
N TYR A 145 -13.44 -1.65 0.21
CA TYR A 145 -14.63 -1.82 1.05
C TYR A 145 -14.51 -1.09 2.40
N ASP A 146 -13.64 -0.09 2.47
CA ASP A 146 -13.43 0.78 3.63
C ASP A 146 -13.99 2.18 3.38
N GLU A 147 -14.24 2.97 4.42
CA GLU A 147 -15.04 4.21 4.30
C GLU A 147 -14.46 5.46 4.96
N ASP A 148 -13.38 5.33 5.72
CA ASP A 148 -12.68 6.42 6.38
C ASP A 148 -11.16 6.28 6.27
N ILE A 149 -10.46 7.21 6.91
CA ILE A 149 -9.02 7.36 6.85
C ILE A 149 -8.52 7.54 8.27
N ASP A 150 -7.61 6.67 8.72
CA ASP A 150 -7.07 6.68 10.07
C ASP A 150 -5.65 7.23 10.09
N LEU A 151 -5.45 8.26 10.90
CA LEU A 151 -4.14 8.80 11.24
C LEU A 151 -3.92 8.68 12.74
N ARG A 152 -2.65 8.52 13.13
CA ARG A 152 -2.26 8.52 14.53
C ARG A 152 -1.15 9.54 14.78
N ILE A 153 -1.32 10.32 15.86
CA ILE A 153 -0.39 11.38 16.28
C ILE A 153 0.02 11.20 17.74
N ASP A 154 1.17 11.76 18.11
CA ASP A 154 1.61 11.82 19.50
C ASP A 154 0.67 12.72 20.31
N GLU A 155 0.23 12.24 21.47
CA GLU A 155 -0.60 13.03 22.40
C GLU A 155 0.11 14.34 22.82
N GLU A 156 1.43 14.33 22.95
CA GLU A 156 2.22 15.54 23.26
C GLU A 156 2.11 16.60 22.15
N GLN A 157 1.80 16.20 20.91
CA GLN A 157 1.68 17.09 19.75
C GLN A 157 0.26 17.58 19.48
N LYS A 158 -0.73 17.18 20.29
CA LYS A 158 -2.14 17.56 20.08
C LYS A 158 -2.37 19.06 20.03
N ALA A 159 -1.71 19.84 20.89
CA ALA A 159 -1.88 21.30 20.89
C ALA A 159 -1.45 21.91 19.54
N ALA A 160 -0.32 21.47 18.99
CA ALA A 160 0.16 21.91 17.68
C ALA A 160 -0.77 21.44 16.55
N ALA A 161 -1.19 20.18 16.56
CA ALA A 161 -2.11 19.62 15.58
C ALA A 161 -3.47 20.36 15.57
N LYS A 162 -4.03 20.65 16.75
CA LYS A 162 -5.30 21.38 16.88
C LYS A 162 -5.21 22.80 16.31
N ILE A 163 -4.09 23.50 16.52
CA ILE A 163 -3.85 24.81 15.90
C ILE A 163 -3.87 24.72 14.37
N VAL A 164 -3.27 23.67 13.79
CA VAL A 164 -3.30 23.43 12.34
C VAL A 164 -4.73 23.18 11.86
N LEU A 165 -5.46 22.27 12.51
CA LEU A 165 -6.83 21.91 12.15
C LEU A 165 -7.79 23.11 12.24
N GLU A 166 -7.71 23.91 13.31
CA GLU A 166 -8.51 25.13 13.46
C GLU A 166 -8.18 26.18 12.40
N LYS A 167 -6.89 26.34 12.04
CA LYS A 167 -6.49 27.22 10.94
C LYS A 167 -7.01 26.74 9.60
N LEU A 168 -6.99 25.43 9.35
CA LEU A 168 -7.48 24.84 8.11
C LEU A 168 -8.99 25.01 7.95
N ARG A 169 -9.76 25.00 9.04
CA ARG A 169 -11.20 25.27 9.01
C ARG A 169 -11.56 26.56 8.25
N TYR A 170 -10.74 27.60 8.36
CA TYR A 170 -10.94 28.87 7.65
C TYR A 170 -10.44 28.86 6.20
N LYS A 171 -9.39 28.06 5.91
CA LYS A 171 -8.76 27.97 4.58
C LYS A 171 -9.37 26.91 3.68
N TRP A 172 -10.26 26.09 4.23
CA TRP A 172 -10.82 24.93 3.55
C TRP A 172 -12.30 24.78 3.91
N PRO A 173 -13.20 25.44 3.16
CA PRO A 173 -14.63 25.44 3.46
C PRO A 173 -15.29 24.05 3.51
N GLY A 174 -14.78 23.13 2.69
CA GLY A 174 -15.21 21.72 2.66
C GLY A 174 -14.78 20.89 3.87
N MET A 175 -13.83 21.37 4.67
CA MET A 175 -13.35 20.67 5.86
C MET A 175 -14.15 21.08 7.10
N LEU A 176 -14.59 20.09 7.88
CA LEU A 176 -15.15 20.31 9.21
C LEU A 176 -14.35 19.50 10.22
N PHE A 177 -13.52 20.18 11.00
CA PHE A 177 -12.88 19.61 12.18
C PHE A 177 -13.88 19.56 13.34
N GLN A 178 -13.98 18.39 13.97
CA GLN A 178 -14.75 18.14 15.18
C GLN A 178 -13.83 17.53 16.24
N ASP A 179 -13.74 18.21 17.38
CA ASP A 179 -13.10 17.66 18.56
C ASP A 179 -14.05 16.67 19.23
N THR A 180 -13.97 15.41 18.80
CA THR A 180 -14.80 14.31 19.32
C THR A 180 -14.09 13.50 20.39
N GLU A 181 -12.99 14.00 20.95
CA GLU A 181 -12.13 13.19 21.82
C GLU A 181 -12.87 12.65 23.04
N TRP A 182 -13.73 13.46 23.65
CA TRP A 182 -14.52 13.05 24.82
C TRP A 182 -15.53 11.96 24.54
N LEU A 183 -16.03 11.86 23.30
CA LEU A 183 -17.07 10.91 22.91
C LEU A 183 -16.47 9.65 22.29
N ASN A 184 -15.46 9.82 21.43
CA ASN A 184 -14.96 8.79 20.54
C ASN A 184 -13.46 8.47 20.76
N GLN A 185 -12.78 9.17 21.68
CA GLN A 185 -11.35 9.03 21.96
C GLN A 185 -10.40 9.40 20.80
N HIS A 186 -10.93 9.97 19.73
CA HIS A 186 -10.20 10.52 18.58
C HIS A 186 -10.86 11.82 18.11
N TRP A 187 -10.19 12.58 17.25
CA TRP A 187 -10.80 13.68 16.51
C TRP A 187 -11.30 13.24 15.14
N LYS A 188 -12.29 13.97 14.60
CA LYS A 188 -12.77 13.75 13.23
C LYS A 188 -12.57 14.97 12.35
N VAL A 189 -12.13 14.75 11.12
CA VAL A 189 -12.14 15.75 10.05
C VAL A 189 -13.06 15.27 8.95
N HIS A 190 -14.24 15.88 8.84
CA HIS A 190 -15.21 15.55 7.79
C HIS A 190 -14.91 16.32 6.51
N LEU A 191 -14.88 15.61 5.39
CA LEU A 191 -14.69 16.15 4.06
C LEU A 191 -16.07 16.41 3.42
N ARG A 192 -16.76 17.48 3.85
CA ARG A 192 -18.18 17.75 3.53
C ARG A 192 -18.48 17.92 2.05
N ASP A 193 -17.49 18.31 1.26
CA ASP A 193 -17.58 18.42 -0.19
C ASP A 193 -17.28 17.09 -0.92
N ILE A 194 -17.12 16.02 -0.14
CA ILE A 194 -16.87 14.65 -0.57
C ILE A 194 -17.95 13.77 0.08
N LEU A 195 -19.15 13.85 -0.49
CA LEU A 195 -20.25 12.99 -0.11
C LEU A 195 -20.15 11.68 -0.86
N ASP A 196 -20.26 10.58 -0.13
CA ASP A 196 -20.45 9.29 -0.74
C ASP A 196 -21.97 9.02 -0.90
N PRO A 197 -22.46 8.80 -2.13
CA PRO A 197 -23.89 8.57 -2.37
C PRO A 197 -24.39 7.23 -1.82
N VAL A 198 -23.51 6.29 -1.50
CA VAL A 198 -23.83 5.00 -0.89
C VAL A 198 -23.93 5.12 0.63
N LEU A 199 -23.05 5.92 1.24
CA LEU A 199 -23.00 6.07 2.70
C LEU A 199 -23.87 7.21 3.24
N ASP A 200 -24.35 8.11 2.38
CA ASP A 200 -25.11 9.32 2.74
C ASP A 200 -24.44 10.17 3.84
N ARG A 201 -23.11 10.12 3.89
CA ARG A 201 -22.28 10.88 4.84
C ARG A 201 -20.96 11.31 4.21
N PRO A 202 -20.33 12.38 4.73
CA PRO A 202 -18.98 12.76 4.33
C PRO A 202 -17.96 11.67 4.66
N VAL A 203 -16.93 11.55 3.80
CA VAL A 203 -15.71 10.81 4.17
C VAL A 203 -15.06 11.48 5.37
N ALA A 204 -14.64 10.69 6.35
CA ALA A 204 -13.98 11.18 7.56
C ALA A 204 -12.50 10.81 7.55
N ILE A 205 -11.67 11.70 8.10
CA ILE A 205 -10.32 11.39 8.57
C ILE A 205 -10.38 11.37 10.09
N ASP A 206 -10.18 10.20 10.68
CA ASP A 206 -10.09 10.00 12.12
C ASP A 206 -8.64 10.16 12.57
N ILE A 207 -8.43 10.95 13.62
CA ILE A 207 -7.10 11.27 14.16
C ILE A 207 -7.04 10.74 15.59
N PHE A 208 -6.39 9.60 15.74
CA PHE A 208 -6.15 8.91 17.00
C PHE A 208 -4.87 9.40 17.68
N PHE A 209 -4.73 9.06 18.96
CA PHE A 209 -3.61 9.51 19.80
C PHE A 209 -2.84 8.33 20.38
N TYR A 210 -1.57 8.54 20.65
CA TYR A 210 -0.78 7.63 21.46
C TYR A 210 0.08 8.38 22.48
N GLN A 211 0.51 7.65 23.51
CA GLN A 211 1.54 8.08 24.45
C GLN A 211 2.70 7.09 24.43
N LEU A 212 3.92 7.57 24.67
CA LEU A 212 5.09 6.69 24.81
C LEU A 212 5.39 6.44 26.28
N ASN A 213 5.27 5.19 26.71
CA ASN A 213 5.80 4.74 27.98
C ASN A 213 7.18 4.12 27.77
N ARG A 214 8.22 4.95 27.87
CA ARG A 214 9.62 4.54 27.69
C ARG A 214 10.12 3.63 28.80
N THR A 215 9.49 3.63 29.96
CA THR A 215 9.85 2.73 31.07
C THR A 215 9.47 1.28 30.76
N THR A 216 8.32 1.08 30.12
CA THR A 216 7.84 -0.26 29.75
C THR A 216 8.09 -0.60 28.28
N ASP A 217 8.72 0.30 27.52
CA ASP A 217 8.93 0.21 26.07
C ASP A 217 7.62 -0.05 25.29
N GLN A 218 6.54 0.64 25.71
CA GLN A 218 5.21 0.52 25.11
C GLN A 218 4.73 1.86 24.53
N LEU A 219 4.09 1.78 23.37
CA LEU A 219 3.19 2.79 22.86
C LEU A 219 1.80 2.49 23.41
N LEU A 220 1.22 3.42 24.16
CA LEU A 220 -0.10 3.32 24.76
C LEU A 220 -1.15 4.00 23.87
N ILE A 221 -2.29 3.36 23.67
CA ILE A 221 -3.43 3.86 22.91
C ILE A 221 -4.71 3.74 23.75
N ARG A 222 -5.78 4.44 23.36
CA ARG A 222 -7.02 4.51 24.17
C ARG A 222 -8.01 3.41 23.82
N GLU A 223 -7.96 2.96 22.57
CA GLU A 223 -8.76 1.87 22.04
C GLU A 223 -8.02 0.52 22.13
N PRO A 224 -8.73 -0.62 22.15
CA PRO A 224 -8.09 -1.94 22.10
C PRO A 224 -7.16 -2.06 20.87
N PRO A 225 -5.94 -2.64 21.01
CA PRO A 225 -5.44 -3.45 22.13
C PRO A 225 -4.83 -2.69 23.32
N PHE A 226 -5.00 -1.37 23.43
CA PHE A 226 -4.48 -0.48 24.47
C PHE A 226 -2.96 -0.26 24.47
N SER A 227 -2.15 -1.17 23.92
CA SER A 227 -0.72 -0.94 23.76
C SER A 227 -0.07 -1.76 22.65
N PHE A 228 1.06 -1.25 22.15
CA PHE A 228 1.97 -1.93 21.24
C PHE A 228 3.43 -1.79 21.73
N PRO A 229 4.32 -2.76 21.47
CA PRO A 229 5.76 -2.54 21.65
C PRO A 229 6.23 -1.36 20.80
N ILE A 230 7.07 -0.47 21.37
CA ILE A 230 7.57 0.70 20.62
C ILE A 230 8.29 0.28 19.34
N GLY A 231 9.06 -0.80 19.38
CA GLY A 231 9.78 -1.33 18.21
C GLY A 231 8.90 -1.85 17.06
N ASP A 232 7.63 -2.16 17.34
CA ASP A 232 6.66 -2.57 16.31
C ASP A 232 6.11 -1.37 15.54
N ILE A 233 6.16 -0.17 16.13
CA ILE A 233 5.69 1.07 15.52
C ILE A 233 6.86 1.87 14.96
N PHE A 234 7.94 2.00 15.73
CA PHE A 234 9.08 2.86 15.45
C PHE A 234 10.38 2.07 15.16
N PRO A 235 11.26 2.59 14.29
CA PRO A 235 11.05 3.75 13.42
C PRO A 235 9.94 3.46 12.39
N THR A 236 9.11 4.47 12.11
CA THR A 236 8.07 4.34 11.06
C THR A 236 8.72 4.08 9.70
N ARG A 237 8.00 3.42 8.79
CA ARG A 237 8.45 3.17 7.42
C ARG A 237 7.66 4.01 6.43
N ARG A 238 8.31 4.49 5.37
CA ARG A 238 7.61 5.11 4.24
C ARG A 238 7.02 4.02 3.34
N ARG A 239 5.72 4.12 3.03
CA ARG A 239 5.03 3.23 2.08
C ARG A 239 4.22 4.03 1.06
N PRO A 240 4.09 3.53 -0.19
CA PRO A 240 3.23 4.16 -1.18
C PRO A 240 1.75 3.97 -0.80
N PHE A 241 0.97 5.04 -0.91
CA PHE A 241 -0.47 5.04 -0.71
C PHE A 241 -1.08 6.10 -1.63
N HIS A 242 -1.89 5.68 -2.60
CA HIS A 242 -2.48 6.54 -3.63
C HIS A 242 -1.46 7.46 -4.34
N GLY A 243 -0.28 6.91 -4.66
CA GLY A 243 0.77 7.63 -5.40
C GLY A 243 1.59 8.64 -4.57
N ARG A 244 1.33 8.75 -3.27
CA ARG A 244 2.15 9.52 -2.32
C ARG A 244 2.83 8.58 -1.31
N TRP A 245 3.89 9.04 -0.66
CA TRP A 245 4.61 8.26 0.36
C TRP A 245 4.25 8.74 1.76
N TYR A 246 3.65 7.87 2.57
CA TYR A 246 3.29 8.18 3.95
C TYR A 246 4.05 7.30 4.93
N ARG A 247 4.17 7.78 6.17
CA ARG A 247 4.69 6.97 7.27
C ARG A 247 3.64 5.94 7.69
N THR A 248 4.07 4.72 7.95
CA THR A 248 3.29 3.62 8.53
C THR A 248 4.10 3.01 9.68
N PRO A 249 3.48 2.24 10.58
CA PRO A 249 4.21 1.44 11.56
C PRO A 249 5.31 0.57 10.93
N ASN A 250 6.37 0.32 11.71
CA ASN A 250 7.46 -0.57 11.34
C ASN A 250 6.94 -1.98 10.98
N SER A 251 6.02 -2.49 11.79
CA SER A 251 5.31 -3.76 11.64
C SER A 251 3.80 -3.54 11.56
N ILE A 252 3.29 -3.35 10.33
CA ILE A 252 1.83 -3.34 10.08
C ILE A 252 1.21 -4.68 10.50
N GLU A 253 1.95 -5.79 10.40
CA GLU A 253 1.49 -7.11 10.86
C GLU A 253 1.18 -7.12 12.36
N SER A 254 2.13 -6.69 13.19
CA SER A 254 1.93 -6.60 14.64
C SER A 254 0.73 -5.73 14.99
N MET A 255 0.58 -4.60 14.28
CA MET A 255 -0.55 -3.69 14.45
C MET A 255 -1.88 -4.39 14.14
N ILE A 256 -1.98 -5.09 13.00
CA ILE A 256 -3.20 -5.79 12.59
C ILE A 256 -3.53 -6.97 13.50
N VAL A 257 -2.54 -7.74 13.94
CA VAL A 257 -2.75 -8.81 14.93
C VAL A 257 -3.24 -8.21 16.26
N GLY A 258 -2.75 -7.04 16.66
CA GLY A 258 -3.24 -6.36 17.86
C GLY A 258 -4.70 -5.90 17.75
N TYR A 259 -5.09 -5.27 16.64
CA TYR A 259 -6.47 -4.82 16.42
C TYR A 259 -7.44 -5.98 16.14
N PHE A 260 -6.96 -7.03 15.49
CA PHE A 260 -7.75 -8.17 15.04
C PHE A 260 -7.05 -9.49 15.42
N PRO A 261 -7.09 -9.90 16.71
CA PRO A 261 -6.30 -11.03 17.23
C PRO A 261 -6.64 -12.39 16.62
N ASN A 262 -7.78 -12.49 15.94
CA ASN A 262 -8.22 -13.70 15.23
C ASN A 262 -8.09 -13.57 13.72
N SER A 263 -7.27 -12.64 13.24
CA SER A 263 -7.08 -12.39 11.82
C SER A 263 -5.60 -12.31 11.46
N SER A 264 -5.31 -12.77 10.25
CA SER A 264 -3.99 -12.72 9.64
C SER A 264 -3.92 -11.70 8.51
N LEU A 265 -2.71 -11.36 8.07
CA LEU A 265 -2.52 -10.53 6.86
C LEU A 265 -3.13 -11.19 5.60
N ALA A 266 -3.29 -12.51 5.59
CA ALA A 266 -3.91 -13.27 4.50
C ALA A 266 -5.45 -13.18 4.50
N GLU A 267 -6.04 -12.67 5.57
CA GLU A 267 -7.48 -12.54 5.75
C GLU A 267 -7.96 -11.11 5.54
N CYS A 268 -9.08 -11.03 4.81
CA CYS A 268 -9.78 -9.80 4.53
C CYS A 268 -10.97 -9.74 5.47
N VAL A 269 -10.86 -8.83 6.44
CA VAL A 269 -11.87 -8.56 7.46
C VAL A 269 -12.73 -7.41 6.96
N TYR A 270 -14.05 -7.58 7.02
CA TYR A 270 -14.98 -6.49 6.84
C TYR A 270 -15.31 -5.87 8.21
N TYR A 271 -15.12 -4.57 8.34
CA TYR A 271 -15.52 -3.81 9.52
C TYR A 271 -16.68 -2.88 9.16
N LEU A 272 -17.67 -2.83 10.05
CA LEU A 272 -18.81 -1.94 9.97
C LEU A 272 -18.69 -0.86 11.03
N HIS A 273 -18.96 0.37 10.62
CA HIS A 273 -19.47 1.39 11.52
C HIS A 273 -21.00 1.22 11.56
N ASP A 274 -21.58 1.30 12.76
CA ASP A 274 -22.92 0.75 13.11
C ASP A 274 -24.11 1.32 12.30
N ASP A 275 -23.91 2.40 11.53
CA ASP A 275 -24.98 3.13 10.83
C ASP A 275 -25.08 2.86 9.31
N SER A 276 -24.39 1.84 8.80
CA SER A 276 -24.34 1.56 7.36
C SER A 276 -25.49 0.66 6.88
N PRO A 277 -26.01 0.82 5.63
CA PRO A 277 -26.97 -0.13 5.03
C PRO A 277 -26.47 -1.58 5.00
N PHE A 278 -25.17 -1.78 5.23
CA PHE A 278 -24.53 -3.08 5.31
C PHE A 278 -24.58 -3.73 6.70
N ALA A 279 -25.33 -3.22 7.69
CA ALA A 279 -25.41 -3.74 9.07
C ALA A 279 -25.62 -5.28 9.18
N SER A 280 -26.21 -5.90 8.16
CA SER A 280 -26.36 -7.36 8.03
C SER A 280 -25.06 -8.15 7.77
N CYS A 281 -23.92 -7.47 7.63
CA CYS A 281 -22.59 -8.05 7.41
C CYS A 281 -21.84 -8.18 8.74
N SER A 282 -22.24 -9.14 9.59
CA SER A 282 -21.59 -9.38 10.89
C SER A 282 -20.13 -9.82 10.73
N ARG A 283 -19.20 -8.85 10.69
CA ARG A 283 -17.74 -8.98 10.56
C ARG A 283 -17.27 -10.22 9.77
N PRO A 284 -17.69 -10.41 8.51
CA PRO A 284 -17.22 -11.55 7.73
C PRO A 284 -15.70 -11.46 7.57
N VAL A 285 -15.05 -12.58 7.81
CA VAL A 285 -13.62 -12.80 7.53
C VAL A 285 -13.55 -13.79 6.38
N VAL A 286 -12.88 -13.40 5.30
CA VAL A 286 -12.65 -14.26 4.13
C VAL A 286 -11.17 -14.28 3.79
N PRO A 287 -10.63 -15.36 3.20
CA PRO A 287 -9.29 -15.32 2.64
C PRO A 287 -9.21 -14.21 1.57
N CYS A 288 -8.22 -13.33 1.64
CA CYS A 288 -8.09 -12.23 0.67
C CYS A 288 -8.01 -12.70 -0.78
N ARG A 289 -7.45 -13.90 -1.01
CA ARG A 289 -7.44 -14.53 -2.35
C ARG A 289 -8.83 -14.72 -2.96
N ALA A 290 -9.86 -14.84 -2.13
CA ALA A 290 -11.25 -14.97 -2.58
C ALA A 290 -11.84 -13.63 -3.09
N LEU A 291 -11.11 -12.52 -2.93
CA LEU A 291 -11.47 -11.20 -3.42
C LEU A 291 -10.54 -10.69 -4.54
N ALA A 292 -9.53 -11.49 -4.94
CA ALA A 292 -8.49 -11.07 -5.88
C ALA A 292 -8.98 -10.93 -7.34
N ASP A 293 -10.17 -11.45 -7.64
CA ASP A 293 -10.90 -11.25 -8.89
C ASP A 293 -11.67 -9.92 -8.91
N ARG A 294 -11.95 -9.34 -7.74
CA ARG A 294 -12.76 -8.11 -7.57
C ARG A 294 -11.92 -6.88 -7.28
N PHE A 295 -10.86 -7.04 -6.50
CA PHE A 295 -10.04 -5.92 -6.03
C PHE A 295 -8.57 -6.12 -6.37
N ASP A 296 -7.88 -5.00 -6.56
CA ASP A 296 -6.45 -4.98 -6.82
C ASP A 296 -5.69 -5.31 -5.52
N PHE A 297 -4.73 -6.23 -5.54
CA PHE A 297 -3.91 -6.58 -4.37
C PHE A 297 -2.43 -6.39 -4.65
N ALA A 298 -1.72 -5.75 -3.74
CA ALA A 298 -0.28 -5.65 -3.76
C ALA A 298 0.37 -6.98 -3.36
N SER A 299 1.43 -7.34 -4.07
CA SER A 299 2.32 -8.44 -3.75
C SER A 299 3.72 -7.88 -3.49
N THR A 300 4.37 -8.34 -2.44
CA THR A 300 5.75 -7.94 -2.13
C THR A 300 6.72 -9.03 -2.59
N ILE A 301 7.67 -8.67 -3.45
CA ILE A 301 8.78 -9.52 -3.88
C ILE A 301 10.04 -9.05 -3.16
N GLN A 302 10.69 -9.96 -2.42
CA GLN A 302 12.00 -9.71 -1.84
C GLN A 302 13.07 -9.75 -2.93
N LEU A 303 13.89 -8.69 -3.04
CA LEU A 303 14.99 -8.57 -3.99
C LEU A 303 16.30 -8.32 -3.24
N GLY A 304 16.95 -9.39 -2.79
CA GLY A 304 18.18 -9.28 -1.99
C GLY A 304 17.91 -8.57 -0.66
N SER A 305 18.53 -7.40 -0.45
CA SER A 305 18.31 -6.53 0.71
C SER A 305 17.17 -5.51 0.52
N GLY A 306 16.50 -5.50 -0.63
CA GLY A 306 15.39 -4.59 -0.94
C GLY A 306 14.06 -5.29 -1.11
N GLN A 307 12.98 -4.50 -1.18
CA GLN A 307 11.63 -4.99 -1.43
C GLN A 307 11.02 -4.29 -2.65
N LEU A 308 10.38 -5.07 -3.52
CA LEU A 308 9.59 -4.56 -4.62
C LEU A 308 8.12 -4.84 -4.36
N GLN A 309 7.28 -3.81 -4.35
CA GLN A 309 5.83 -3.99 -4.31
C GLN A 309 5.26 -3.91 -5.72
N LEU A 310 4.45 -4.91 -6.09
CA LEU A 310 3.77 -5.03 -7.37
C LEU A 310 2.27 -5.05 -7.13
N LEU A 311 1.52 -4.18 -7.79
CA LEU A 311 0.05 -4.24 -7.76
C LEU A 311 -0.45 -5.29 -8.74
N ARG A 312 -1.15 -6.30 -8.23
CA ARG A 312 -1.93 -7.24 -9.03
C ARG A 312 -3.31 -6.63 -9.24
N ALA A 313 -3.53 -6.12 -10.44
CA ALA A 313 -4.86 -5.67 -10.84
C ALA A 313 -5.85 -6.85 -10.80
N ALA A 314 -7.05 -6.60 -10.28
CA ALA A 314 -8.20 -7.48 -10.42
C ALA A 314 -8.35 -7.84 -11.90
N ALA A 315 -8.67 -9.11 -12.16
CA ALA A 315 -8.77 -9.61 -13.51
C ALA A 315 -9.98 -9.01 -14.25
N ALA A 316 -9.87 -7.79 -14.74
CA ALA A 316 -10.67 -7.33 -15.85
C ALA A 316 -10.20 -8.11 -17.09
N ALA A 317 -10.76 -9.31 -17.29
CA ALA A 317 -10.52 -10.14 -18.48
C ALA A 317 -9.03 -10.45 -18.77
N GLY A 318 -8.33 -11.04 -17.79
CA GLY A 318 -7.08 -11.80 -18.06
C GLY A 318 -5.85 -10.98 -18.48
N ARG A 319 -5.73 -9.71 -18.09
CA ARG A 319 -4.51 -8.92 -18.37
C ARG A 319 -3.90 -8.35 -17.11
N TRP A 320 -2.63 -8.68 -16.87
CA TRP A 320 -1.80 -8.02 -15.88
C TRP A 320 -1.60 -6.55 -16.28
N ARG A 321 -1.93 -5.63 -15.37
CA ARG A 321 -1.42 -4.27 -15.43
C ARG A 321 -0.38 -4.12 -14.34
N ALA A 322 0.88 -3.91 -14.73
CA ALA A 322 1.90 -3.40 -13.82
C ALA A 322 1.56 -1.94 -13.49
N ALA A 323 0.62 -1.74 -12.57
CA ALA A 323 0.22 -0.42 -12.10
C ALA A 323 1.10 -0.05 -10.90
N GLY A 324 2.31 0.44 -11.21
CA GLY A 324 3.25 0.97 -10.22
C GLY A 324 4.34 -0.01 -9.81
N LEU A 325 5.59 0.40 -10.02
CA LEU A 325 6.78 -0.19 -9.40
C LEU A 325 7.16 0.72 -8.23
N ALA A 326 6.93 0.27 -7.00
CA ALA A 326 7.51 0.91 -5.83
C ALA A 326 8.71 0.07 -5.37
N TYR A 327 9.92 0.53 -5.71
CA TYR A 327 11.14 -0.04 -5.15
C TYR A 327 11.39 0.61 -3.79
N VAL A 328 11.23 -0.17 -2.73
CA VAL A 328 11.70 0.20 -1.40
C VAL A 328 13.14 -0.31 -1.33
N ALA A 329 14.07 0.58 -1.67
CA ALA A 329 15.47 0.36 -1.31
C ALA A 329 15.53 0.21 0.21
N GLY A 330 16.32 -0.73 0.72
CA GLY A 330 16.68 -0.77 2.13
C GLY A 330 17.50 0.47 2.48
N ALA A 331 16.82 1.60 2.67
CA ALA A 331 17.34 2.81 3.25
C ALA A 331 16.56 2.98 4.55
N ASP A 332 17.24 2.69 5.67
CA ASP A 332 17.23 3.50 6.89
C ASP A 332 18.05 2.77 7.97
N ARG A 333 19.38 2.92 7.86
CA ARG A 333 20.19 3.24 9.03
C ARG A 333 20.48 4.74 8.91
N LEU A 334 19.69 5.55 9.59
CA LEU A 334 20.07 6.90 10.02
C LEU A 334 19.82 6.97 11.52
#